data_AF-F2JZ07-F1
#
_entry.id   AF-F2JZ07-F1
#
_cell.length_a   1.000
_cell.length_b   1.000
_cell.length_c   1.000
_cell.angle_alpha   90.00
_cell.angle_beta   90.00
_cell.angle_gamma   90.00
#
_symmetry.space_group_name_H-M   'P 1'
#
loop_
_entity.id
_entity.type
_entity.pdbx_description
1 polymer ?
#
loop_
_entity_poly.entity_id
_entity_poly.type
_entity_poly.pdbx_seq_one_letter_code
_entity_poly.pdbx_strand_id
1 'polypeptide(L)'
;MIKFITILAFSLLILCCFIWLILNFYLTIKLRKKKKHYVRDIVSSAPEKYRKTAKMLIDTNMSWLFASSAGHIWYSYVALRFIWKIPRSEINRWHLEIKGIFSSDYRLYQILNFLINIWFSCLMWIFIFMGMKELELY
;
A
#
# COMPACT_ATOMS: atom_id res chain seq x y z
N MET A 1 -21.09 19.05 9.99
CA MET A 1 -20.60 18.11 8.94
C MET A 1 -19.11 17.81 9.07
N ILE A 2 -18.20 18.78 9.00
CA ILE A 2 -16.74 18.56 9.09
C ILE A 2 -16.32 17.82 10.36
N LYS A 3 -16.79 18.26 11.55
CA LYS A 3 -16.50 17.58 12.83
C LYS A 3 -16.85 16.08 12.82
N PHE A 4 -18.01 15.73 12.24
CA PHE A 4 -18.44 14.34 12.11
C PHE A 4 -17.51 13.54 11.18
N ILE A 5 -17.14 14.11 10.03
CA ILE A 5 -16.19 13.49 9.09
C ILE A 5 -14.85 13.25 9.77
N THR A 6 -14.35 14.21 10.55
CA THR A 6 -13.08 14.07 11.27
C THR A 6 -13.13 12.98 12.34
N ILE A 7 -14.22 12.89 13.12
CA ILE A 7 -14.41 11.82 14.10
C ILE A 7 -14.43 10.46 13.39
N LEU A 8 -15.21 10.33 12.31
CA LEU A 8 -15.28 9.11 11.51
C LEU A 8 -13.91 8.72 10.94
N ALA A 9 -13.16 9.68 10.38
CA ALA A 9 -11.82 9.46 9.84
C ALA A 9 -10.85 8.98 10.93
N PHE A 10 -10.92 9.54 12.13
CA PHE A 10 -10.10 9.10 13.26
C PHE A 10 -10.46 7.67 13.71
N SER A 11 -11.76 7.36 13.81
CA SER A 11 -12.22 5.99 14.13
C SER A 11 -11.77 4.97 13.08
N LEU A 12 -11.90 5.30 11.79
CA LEU A 12 -11.45 4.45 10.69
C LEU A 12 -9.93 4.29 10.66
N LEU A 13 -9.17 5.36 10.93
CA LEU A 13 -7.71 5.30 11.01
C LEU A 13 -7.26 4.27 12.04
N ILE A 14 -7.84 4.31 13.24
CA ILE A 14 -7.50 3.36 14.31
C ILE A 14 -7.92 1.94 13.91
N LEU A 15 -9.18 1.77 13.50
CA LEU A 15 -9.73 0.45 13.17
C LEU A 15 -8.96 -0.21 12.01
N CYS A 16 -8.74 0.50 10.91
CA CYS A 16 -8.02 -0.02 9.76
C CYS A 16 -6.56 -0.33 10.11
N CYS A 17 -5.90 0.48 10.95
CA CYS A 17 -4.54 0.21 11.40
C CYS A 17 -4.44 -1.14 12.13
N PHE A 18 -5.31 -1.39 13.12
CA PHE A 18 -5.28 -2.63 13.88
C PHE A 18 -5.61 -3.86 13.02
N ILE A 19 -6.66 -3.80 12.20
CA ILE A 19 -7.02 -4.90 11.30
C ILE A 19 -5.87 -5.16 10.31
N TRP A 20 -5.27 -4.09 9.78
CA TRP A 20 -4.14 -4.21 8.85
C TRP A 20 -2.94 -4.87 9.51
N LEU A 21 -2.57 -4.49 10.74
CA LEU A 21 -1.44 -5.09 11.47
C LEU A 21 -1.66 -6.58 11.70
N ILE A 22 -2.86 -6.98 12.14
CA ILE A 22 -3.22 -8.39 12.37
C ILE A 22 -3.12 -9.19 11.08
N LEU A 23 -3.72 -8.70 9.98
CA LEU A 23 -3.68 -9.38 8.69
C LEU A 23 -2.27 -9.42 8.09
N ASN A 24 -1.49 -8.35 8.24
CA ASN A 24 -0.11 -8.27 7.76
C ASN A 24 0.77 -9.29 8.47
N PHE A 25 0.63 -9.38 9.80
CA PHE A 25 1.35 -10.36 10.60
C PHE A 25 0.94 -11.79 10.22
N TYR A 26 -0.36 -12.07 10.14
CA TYR A 26 -0.88 -13.37 9.73
C TYR A 26 -0.33 -13.82 8.36
N LEU A 27 -0.45 -12.97 7.33
CA LEU A 27 0.04 -13.28 6.00
C LEU A 27 1.57 -13.40 5.95
N THR A 28 2.29 -12.57 6.70
CA THR A 28 3.75 -12.64 6.80
C THR A 28 4.20 -13.99 7.35
N ILE A 29 3.53 -14.51 8.38
CA ILE A 29 3.81 -15.85 8.92
C ILE A 29 3.42 -16.93 7.91
N LYS A 30 2.21 -16.86 7.35
CA LYS A 30 1.68 -17.85 6.39
C LYS A 30 2.61 -18.00 5.19
N LEU A 31 3.11 -16.89 4.66
CA LEU A 31 3.92 -16.82 3.45
C LEU A 31 5.43 -16.90 3.72
N ARG A 32 5.87 -17.02 4.98
CA ARG A 32 7.29 -16.95 5.36
C ARG A 32 8.19 -17.89 4.56
N LYS A 33 7.72 -19.12 4.30
CA LYS A 33 8.48 -20.16 3.58
C LYS A 33 8.64 -19.82 2.09
N LYS A 34 7.69 -19.07 1.52
CA LYS A 34 7.66 -18.68 0.11
C LYS A 34 8.19 -17.26 -0.13
N LYS A 35 8.51 -16.49 0.93
CA LYS A 35 8.98 -15.09 0.88
C LYS A 35 10.01 -14.86 -0.23
N LYS A 36 11.10 -15.65 -0.26
CA LYS A 36 12.20 -15.45 -1.22
C LYS A 36 11.73 -15.58 -2.67
N HIS A 37 10.79 -16.48 -2.95
CA HIS A 37 10.22 -16.67 -4.28
C HIS A 37 9.28 -15.52 -4.64
N TYR A 38 8.36 -15.16 -3.73
CA TYR A 38 7.42 -14.04 -3.94
C TYR A 38 8.16 -12.74 -4.22
N VAL A 39 9.15 -12.40 -3.38
CA VAL A 39 9.94 -11.18 -3.54
C VAL A 39 10.67 -11.18 -4.88
N ARG A 40 11.29 -12.29 -5.26
CA ARG A 40 11.99 -12.39 -6.55
C ARG A 40 11.03 -12.13 -7.71
N ASP A 41 9.87 -12.76 -7.70
CA ASP A 41 8.92 -12.70 -8.81
C ASP A 41 8.22 -11.33 -8.88
N ILE A 42 7.93 -10.71 -7.74
CA ILE A 42 7.36 -9.36 -7.66
C ILE A 42 8.38 -8.34 -8.19
N VAL A 43 9.65 -8.49 -7.84
CA VAL A 43 10.73 -7.61 -8.32
C VAL A 43 10.98 -7.83 -9.81
N SER A 44 11.05 -9.09 -10.29
CA SER A 44 11.33 -9.36 -11.71
C SER A 44 10.21 -8.87 -12.62
N SER A 45 8.95 -8.98 -12.18
CA SER A 45 7.76 -8.49 -12.91
C SER A 45 7.56 -6.97 -12.83
N ALA A 46 8.31 -6.26 -11.97
CA ALA A 46 8.20 -4.81 -11.85
C ALA A 46 8.63 -4.09 -13.15
N PRO A 47 8.04 -2.92 -13.45
CA PRO A 47 8.47 -2.06 -14.56
C PRO A 47 9.97 -1.80 -14.50
N GLU A 48 10.64 -1.84 -15.66
CA GLU A 48 12.10 -1.81 -15.74
C GLU A 48 12.72 -0.60 -15.02
N LYS A 49 12.11 0.58 -15.22
CA LYS A 49 12.53 1.84 -14.59
C LYS A 49 12.43 1.84 -13.06
N TYR A 50 11.58 0.98 -12.48
CA TYR A 50 11.32 0.92 -11.05
C TYR A 50 11.89 -0.33 -10.38
N ARG A 51 12.30 -1.34 -11.15
CA ARG A 51 12.74 -2.65 -10.64
C ARG A 51 13.79 -2.58 -9.54
N LYS A 52 14.83 -1.75 -9.72
CA LYS A 52 15.89 -1.56 -8.71
C LYS A 52 15.32 -0.94 -7.42
N THR A 53 14.46 0.05 -7.54
CA THR A 53 13.79 0.71 -6.41
C THR A 53 12.82 -0.24 -5.71
N ALA A 54 12.05 -1.04 -6.46
CA ALA A 54 11.16 -2.06 -5.89
C ALA A 54 11.94 -3.06 -5.05
N LYS A 55 13.08 -3.55 -5.56
CA LYS A 55 13.97 -4.44 -4.81
C LYS A 55 14.47 -3.78 -3.53
N MET A 56 15.02 -2.57 -3.64
CA MET A 56 15.52 -1.82 -2.49
C MET A 56 14.42 -1.59 -1.45
N LEU A 57 13.23 -1.20 -1.87
CA LEU A 57 12.08 -0.98 -0.99
C LEU A 57 11.74 -2.25 -0.21
N ILE A 58 11.69 -3.41 -0.88
CA ILE A 58 11.37 -4.68 -0.21
C ILE A 58 12.49 -5.11 0.74
N ASP A 59 13.75 -4.92 0.36
CA ASP A 59 14.91 -5.35 1.15
C ASP A 59 15.11 -4.48 2.41
N THR A 60 14.78 -3.19 2.37
CA THR A 60 14.97 -2.26 3.50
C THR A 60 13.76 -2.15 4.43
N ASN A 61 12.57 -2.59 4.00
CA ASN A 61 11.37 -2.52 4.82
C ASN A 61 11.26 -3.71 5.77
N MET A 62 10.89 -3.44 7.03
CA MET A 62 10.63 -4.47 8.03
C MET A 62 9.49 -5.42 7.61
N SER A 63 8.44 -4.88 6.97
CA SER A 63 7.36 -5.68 6.37
C SER A 63 7.56 -5.77 4.85
N TRP A 64 8.12 -6.89 4.40
CA TRP A 64 8.26 -7.20 2.97
C TRP A 64 6.89 -7.26 2.26
N LEU A 65 5.84 -7.67 2.98
CA LEU A 65 4.49 -7.77 2.45
C LEU A 65 3.92 -6.37 2.17
N PHE A 66 4.10 -5.43 3.10
CA PHE A 66 3.76 -4.03 2.86
C PHE A 66 4.58 -3.43 1.71
N ALA A 67 5.90 -3.60 1.71
CA ALA A 67 6.74 -3.05 0.65
C ALA A 67 6.37 -3.59 -0.75
N SER A 68 5.98 -4.87 -0.83
CA SER A 68 5.52 -5.47 -2.08
C SER A 68 4.24 -4.85 -2.64
N SER A 69 3.46 -4.14 -1.82
CA SER A 69 2.23 -3.47 -2.26
C SER A 69 2.44 -2.08 -2.85
N ALA A 70 3.69 -1.66 -3.07
CA ALA A 70 4.00 -0.40 -3.75
C ALA A 70 3.26 -0.22 -5.08
N GLY A 71 2.99 -1.30 -5.83
CA GLY A 71 2.16 -1.23 -7.02
C GLY A 71 0.69 -0.89 -6.71
N HIS A 72 0.12 -1.37 -5.60
CA HIS A 72 -1.31 -1.34 -5.27
C HIS A 72 -1.74 -0.18 -4.34
N ILE A 73 -0.79 0.57 -3.79
CA ILE A 73 -1.09 1.76 -2.98
C ILE A 73 -1.38 2.94 -3.91
N TRP A 74 -2.48 3.67 -3.68
CA TRP A 74 -2.91 4.79 -4.53
C TRP A 74 -1.88 5.92 -4.58
N TYR A 75 -1.29 6.25 -3.43
CA TYR A 75 -0.25 7.27 -3.32
C TYR A 75 1.04 6.86 -4.05
N SER A 76 1.41 5.57 -3.95
CA SER A 76 2.52 5.02 -4.73
C SER A 76 2.23 5.02 -6.22
N TYR A 77 0.98 4.79 -6.66
CA TYR A 77 0.59 4.91 -8.07
C TYR A 77 0.88 6.32 -8.63
N VAL A 78 0.56 7.38 -7.88
CA VAL A 78 0.89 8.77 -8.28
C VAL A 78 2.40 8.90 -8.49
N ALA A 79 3.20 8.44 -7.53
CA ALA A 79 4.65 8.49 -7.64
C ALA A 79 5.18 7.68 -8.84
N LEU A 80 4.69 6.46 -9.04
CA LEU A 80 5.05 5.61 -10.19
C LEU A 80 4.72 6.27 -11.53
N ARG A 81 3.57 6.92 -11.65
CA ARG A 81 3.13 7.59 -12.88
C ARG A 81 3.92 8.86 -13.17
N PHE A 82 4.15 9.71 -12.17
CA PHE A 82 4.65 11.07 -12.39
C PHE A 82 6.16 11.21 -12.12
N ILE A 83 6.68 10.54 -11.09
CA ILE A 83 8.12 10.58 -10.74
C ILE A 83 8.89 9.60 -11.64
N TRP A 84 8.46 8.33 -11.66
CA TRP A 84 9.14 7.30 -12.47
C TRP A 84 8.67 7.25 -13.93
N LYS A 85 7.67 8.05 -14.30
CA LYS A 85 7.14 8.15 -15.68
C LYS A 85 6.78 6.76 -16.25
N ILE A 86 6.18 5.91 -15.42
CA ILE A 86 5.77 4.56 -15.83
C ILE A 86 4.39 4.64 -16.49
N PRO A 87 4.20 4.03 -17.68
CA PRO A 87 2.89 3.95 -18.31
C PRO A 87 1.86 3.20 -17.47
N ARG A 88 0.59 3.57 -17.58
CA ARG A 88 -0.51 2.86 -16.89
C ARG A 88 -0.54 1.36 -17.23
N SER A 89 -0.30 1.03 -18.49
CA SER A 89 -0.31 -0.35 -18.99
C SER A 89 0.72 -1.22 -18.27
N GLU A 90 1.92 -0.70 -18.01
CA GLU A 90 2.97 -1.43 -17.28
C GLU A 90 2.63 -1.63 -15.80
N ILE A 91 2.02 -0.62 -15.16
CA ILE A 91 1.57 -0.75 -13.76
C ILE A 91 0.43 -1.78 -13.66
N ASN A 92 -0.54 -1.71 -14.56
CA ASN A 92 -1.64 -2.68 -14.61
C ASN A 92 -1.13 -4.10 -14.87
N ARG A 93 -0.16 -4.25 -15.78
CA ARG A 93 0.50 -5.55 -16.00
C ARG A 93 1.14 -6.05 -14.71
N TRP A 94 1.87 -5.19 -14.00
CA TRP A 94 2.49 -5.56 -12.73
C TRP A 94 1.46 -5.96 -11.66
N HIS A 95 0.28 -5.33 -11.62
CA HIS A 95 -0.83 -5.77 -10.74
C HIS A 95 -1.30 -7.19 -11.06
N LEU A 96 -1.45 -7.50 -12.35
CA LEU A 96 -1.87 -8.83 -12.79
C LEU A 96 -0.82 -9.90 -12.45
N GLU A 97 0.47 -9.58 -12.61
CA GLU A 97 1.58 -10.45 -12.22
C GLU A 97 1.58 -10.71 -10.71
N ILE A 98 1.47 -9.66 -9.89
CA ILE A 98 1.37 -9.80 -8.42
C ILE A 98 0.15 -10.63 -8.03
N LYS A 99 -0.99 -10.45 -8.72
CA LYS A 99 -2.18 -11.29 -8.52
C LYS A 99 -1.89 -12.77 -8.80
N GLY A 100 -1.17 -13.07 -9.88
CA GLY A 100 -0.72 -14.42 -10.21
C GLY A 100 0.19 -15.02 -9.14
N ILE A 101 1.17 -14.24 -8.66
CA ILE A 101 2.15 -14.65 -7.65
C ILE A 101 1.48 -15.02 -6.32
N PHE A 102 0.53 -14.19 -5.86
CA PHE A 102 -0.21 -14.48 -4.62
C PHE A 102 -1.29 -15.54 -4.80
N SER A 103 -1.82 -15.72 -6.01
CA SER A 103 -2.81 -16.75 -6.34
C SER A 103 -3.98 -16.79 -5.32
N SER A 104 -4.18 -17.90 -4.62
CA SER A 104 -5.24 -18.06 -3.60
C SER A 104 -5.11 -17.10 -2.42
N ASP A 105 -3.91 -16.61 -2.12
CA ASP A 105 -3.65 -15.64 -1.05
C ASP A 105 -3.94 -14.19 -1.49
N TYR A 106 -4.19 -13.95 -2.78
CA TYR A 106 -4.37 -12.59 -3.30
C TYR A 106 -5.56 -11.86 -2.70
N ARG A 107 -6.64 -12.57 -2.35
CA ARG A 107 -7.83 -11.92 -1.76
C ARG A 107 -7.50 -11.26 -0.42
N LEU A 108 -6.74 -11.93 0.44
CA LEU A 108 -6.30 -11.36 1.71
C LEU A 108 -5.30 -10.24 1.50
N TYR A 109 -4.39 -10.39 0.54
CA TYR A 109 -3.47 -9.33 0.14
C TYR A 109 -4.19 -8.08 -0.39
N GLN A 110 -5.25 -8.26 -1.17
CA GLN A 110 -6.09 -7.17 -1.67
C GLN A 110 -6.81 -6.44 -0.54
N ILE A 111 -7.38 -7.16 0.43
CA ILE A 111 -7.98 -6.56 1.63
C ILE A 111 -6.94 -5.75 2.40
N LEU A 112 -5.73 -6.30 2.57
CA LEU A 112 -4.62 -5.61 3.23
C LEU A 112 -4.24 -4.31 2.49
N ASN A 113 -4.21 -4.32 1.17
CA ASN A 113 -3.94 -3.12 0.36
C ASN A 113 -5.08 -2.11 0.42
N PHE A 114 -6.32 -2.56 0.52
CA PHE A 114 -7.46 -1.67 0.68
C PHE A 114 -7.43 -0.96 2.04
N LEU A 115 -7.16 -1.69 3.12
CA LEU A 115 -7.05 -1.14 4.47
C LEU A 115 -5.94 -0.09 4.60
N ILE A 116 -4.77 -0.33 4.00
CA ILE A 116 -3.68 0.67 4.06
C ILE A 116 -3.99 1.92 3.24
N ASN A 117 -4.71 1.78 2.12
CA ASN A 117 -5.18 2.94 1.35
C ASN A 117 -6.19 3.78 2.14
N ILE A 118 -7.14 3.14 2.84
CA ILE A 118 -8.04 3.86 3.77
C ILE A 118 -7.24 4.54 4.87
N TRP A 119 -6.29 3.83 5.48
CA TRP A 119 -5.47 4.37 6.55
C TRP A 119 -4.72 5.64 6.12
N PHE A 120 -4.03 5.59 4.98
CA PHE A 120 -3.35 6.77 4.42
C PHE A 120 -4.34 7.90 4.05
N SER A 121 -5.52 7.57 3.54
CA SER A 121 -6.55 8.55 3.19
C SER A 121 -7.09 9.29 4.43
N CYS A 122 -7.37 8.56 5.51
CA CYS A 122 -7.78 9.13 6.78
C CYS A 122 -6.66 9.99 7.38
N LEU A 123 -5.41 9.54 7.31
CA LEU A 123 -4.26 10.29 7.79
C LEU A 123 -4.10 11.62 7.04
N MET A 124 -4.21 11.59 5.70
CA MET A 124 -4.17 12.78 4.85
C MET A 124 -5.28 13.77 5.21
N TRP A 125 -6.52 13.30 5.41
CA TRP A 125 -7.63 14.15 5.82
C TRP A 125 -7.35 14.84 7.17
N ILE A 126 -6.82 14.11 8.15
CA ILE A 126 -6.52 14.67 9.47
C ILE A 126 -5.45 15.77 9.37
N PHE A 127 -4.39 15.57 8.58
CA PHE A 127 -3.37 16.59 8.36
C PHE A 127 -3.95 17.85 7.70
N ILE A 128 -4.77 17.69 6.65
CA ILE A 128 -5.43 18.81 5.99
C ILE A 128 -6.32 19.57 6.97
N PHE A 129 -7.12 18.85 7.76
CA PHE A 129 -8.02 19.47 8.74
C PHE A 129 -7.26 20.22 9.84
N MET A 130 -6.15 19.66 10.35
CA MET A 130 -5.30 20.33 11.33
C MET A 130 -4.70 21.62 10.76
N GLY A 131 -4.16 21.58 9.54
CA GLY A 131 -3.60 22.78 8.89
C GLY A 131 -4.66 23.85 8.60
N MET A 132 -5.87 23.46 8.21
CA MET A 132 -6.98 24.41 8.03
C MET A 132 -7.37 25.10 9.34
N LYS A 133 -7.34 24.36 10.46
CA LYS A 133 -7.62 24.91 11.79
C LYS A 133 -6.54 25.89 12.24
N GLU A 134 -5.27 25.62 11.96
CA GLU A 134 -4.16 26.55 12.29
C GLU A 134 -4.22 27.85 11.49
N LEU A 135 -4.74 27.80 10.26
CA LEU A 135 -4.88 28.95 9.37
C LEU A 135 -6.18 29.75 9.58
N GLU A 136 -6.99 29.41 10.59
CA GLU A 136 -8.32 30.01 10.85
C GLU A 136 -9.22 30.07 9.59
N LEU A 137 -8.99 29.18 8.62
CA LEU A 137 -9.82 29.07 7.43
C LEU A 137 -11.20 28.49 7.75
N TYR A 138 -11.42 28.12 9.02
CA TYR A 138 -12.65 27.64 9.65
C TYR A 138 -12.70 27.98 11.14
#